data_AF-A0AAC9XME3-F1
#
_entry.id   AF-A0AAC9XME3-F1
#
_cell.length_a   1.000
_cell.length_b   1.000
_cell.length_c   1.000
_cell.angle_alpha   90.00
_cell.angle_beta   90.00
_cell.angle_gamma   90.00
#
_symmetry.space_group_name_H-M   'P 1'
#
loop_
_entity.id
_entity.type
_entity.pdbx_description
1 polymer ?
#
loop_
_entity_poly.entity_id
_entity_poly.type
_entity_poly.pdbx_seq_one_letter_code
_entity_poly.pdbx_strand_id
1 'polypeptide(L)'
;MSEQQKETTIFQLADKFIALANELSAQEQDVAKVGTALRFAAARFNAFEAALKSADLKAEKANALEWFTKEYQEMLSDNLDDHIDNPPKTEPEATKDDAVQVFNG
;
A
#
# COMPACT_ATOMS: atom_id res chain seq x y z
N MET A 1 -38.06 7.24 -6.02
CA MET A 1 -37.02 7.15 -4.98
C MET A 1 -35.70 7.30 -5.72
N SER A 2 -35.13 8.50 -5.72
CA SER A 2 -33.86 8.76 -6.41
C SER A 2 -32.76 7.99 -5.70
N GLU A 3 -32.03 7.15 -6.43
CA GLU A 3 -30.81 6.51 -5.93
C GLU A 3 -29.85 7.61 -5.49
N GLN A 4 -29.68 7.75 -4.17
CA GLN A 4 -28.60 8.55 -3.61
C GLN A 4 -27.29 7.90 -4.06
N GLN A 5 -26.56 8.57 -4.96
CA GLN A 5 -25.23 8.16 -5.37
C GLN A 5 -24.38 7.92 -4.12
N LYS A 6 -24.03 6.66 -3.87
CA LYS A 6 -23.16 6.29 -2.76
C LYS A 6 -21.75 6.78 -3.11
N GLU A 7 -21.30 7.84 -2.46
CA GLU A 7 -19.95 8.38 -2.64
C GLU A 7 -18.90 7.29 -2.35
N THR A 8 -17.85 7.23 -3.17
CA THR A 8 -16.77 6.26 -2.97
C THR A 8 -15.90 6.73 -1.81
N THR A 9 -15.66 5.85 -0.83
CA THR A 9 -14.82 6.20 0.33
C THR A 9 -13.34 6.21 -0.05
N ILE A 10 -12.51 6.90 0.75
CA ILE A 10 -11.05 6.87 0.58
C ILE A 10 -10.49 5.44 0.63
N PHE A 11 -11.04 4.57 1.49
CA PHE A 11 -10.66 3.16 1.58
C PHE A 11 -10.94 2.42 0.27
N GLN A 12 -12.13 2.61 -0.31
CA GLN A 12 -12.48 1.98 -1.59
C GLN A 12 -11.63 2.48 -2.76
N LEU A 13 -11.10 3.71 -2.70
CA LEU A 13 -10.15 4.21 -3.68
C LEU A 13 -8.75 3.62 -3.44
N ALA A 14 -8.30 3.59 -2.19
CA ALA A 14 -7.02 2.98 -1.80
C ALA A 14 -6.94 1.50 -2.21
N ASP A 15 -8.01 0.74 -1.99
CA ASP A 15 -8.11 -0.68 -2.36
C ASP A 15 -7.87 -0.91 -3.86
N LYS A 16 -8.30 0.02 -4.72
CA LYS A 16 -8.05 -0.07 -6.18
C LYS A 16 -6.57 0.10 -6.50
N PHE A 17 -5.87 1.01 -5.82
CA PHE A 17 -4.42 1.17 -5.99
C PHE A 17 -3.66 -0.04 -5.45
N ILE A 18 -4.09 -0.61 -4.33
CA ILE A 18 -3.51 -1.83 -3.74
C ILE A 18 -3.74 -3.04 -4.66
N ALA A 19 -4.93 -3.20 -5.23
CA ALA A 19 -5.21 -4.28 -6.18
C ALA A 19 -4.24 -4.23 -7.38
N LEU A 20 -4.04 -3.05 -7.96
CA LEU A 20 -3.07 -2.86 -9.04
C LEU A 20 -1.63 -3.13 -8.57
N ALA A 21 -1.24 -2.66 -7.38
CA ALA A 21 0.09 -2.91 -6.83
C ALA A 21 0.34 -4.42 -6.62
N ASN A 22 -0.69 -5.19 -6.23
CA ASN A 22 -0.59 -6.64 -6.09
C ASN A 22 -0.40 -7.32 -7.45
N GLU A 23 -1.17 -6.92 -8.47
CA GLU A 23 -0.99 -7.42 -9.85
C GLU A 23 0.42 -7.15 -10.37
N LEU A 24 0.92 -5.92 -10.20
CA LEU A 24 2.26 -5.53 -10.62
C LEU A 24 3.35 -6.29 -9.83
N SER A 25 3.13 -6.52 -8.54
CA SER A 25 4.09 -7.26 -7.71
C SER A 25 4.22 -8.70 -8.15
N ALA A 26 3.12 -9.33 -8.56
CA ALA A 26 3.14 -10.67 -9.14
C ALA A 26 3.83 -10.71 -10.51
N GLN A 27 3.60 -9.70 -11.35
CA GLN A 27 4.22 -9.59 -12.69
C GLN A 27 5.74 -9.35 -12.62
N GLU A 28 6.17 -8.44 -11.75
CA GLU A 28 7.57 -8.05 -11.60
C GLU A 28 8.36 -9.00 -10.68
N GLN A 29 7.66 -9.87 -9.93
CA GLN A 29 8.22 -10.73 -8.88
C GLN A 29 9.05 -9.95 -7.84
N ASP A 30 8.72 -8.68 -7.63
CA ASP A 30 9.47 -7.75 -6.78
C ASP A 30 8.53 -6.72 -6.11
N VAL A 31 8.11 -7.04 -4.89
CA VAL A 31 7.25 -6.18 -4.06
C VAL A 31 7.97 -4.86 -3.69
N ALA A 32 9.30 -4.89 -3.51
CA ALA A 32 10.05 -3.70 -3.11
C ALA A 32 10.16 -2.68 -4.25
N LYS A 33 10.34 -3.16 -5.49
CA LYS A 33 10.29 -2.34 -6.70
C LYS A 33 8.93 -1.71 -6.89
N VAL A 34 7.86 -2.49 -6.77
CA VAL A 34 6.48 -1.96 -6.91
C VAL A 34 6.12 -1.00 -5.79
N GLY A 35 6.51 -1.29 -4.54
CA GLY A 35 6.33 -0.37 -3.42
C GLY A 35 7.07 0.97 -3.63
N THR A 36 8.25 0.93 -4.23
CA THR A 36 8.99 2.15 -4.62
C THR A 36 8.27 2.91 -5.72
N ALA A 37 7.76 2.21 -6.73
CA ALA A 37 6.96 2.82 -7.80
C ALA A 37 5.69 3.48 -7.24
N LEU A 38 5.01 2.84 -6.29
CA LEU A 38 3.79 3.36 -5.66
C LEU A 38 4.07 4.66 -4.89
N ARG A 39 5.15 4.71 -4.09
CA ARG A 39 5.58 5.95 -3.41
C ARG A 39 5.89 7.06 -4.40
N PHE A 40 6.56 6.74 -5.51
CA PHE A 40 6.87 7.74 -6.55
C PHE A 40 5.60 8.23 -7.28
N ALA A 41 4.65 7.34 -7.55
CA ALA A 41 3.36 7.71 -8.14
C ALA A 41 2.56 8.63 -7.21
N ALA A 42 2.47 8.31 -5.92
CA ALA A 42 1.82 9.15 -4.92
C ALA A 42 2.46 10.54 -4.85
N ALA A 43 3.79 10.63 -4.82
CA ALA A 43 4.50 11.90 -4.82
C ALA A 43 4.18 12.77 -6.05
N ARG A 44 4.09 12.17 -7.24
CA ARG A 44 3.72 12.90 -8.48
C ARG A 44 2.27 13.38 -8.45
N PHE A 45 1.36 12.54 -7.96
CA PHE A 45 -0.05 12.90 -7.86
C PHE A 45 -0.27 14.02 -6.85
N ASN A 46 0.35 13.93 -5.67
CA ASN A 46 0.25 14.94 -4.62
C ASN A 46 0.92 16.27 -5.02
N ALA A 47 2.02 16.23 -5.77
CA ALA A 47 2.60 17.44 -6.35
C ALA A 47 1.67 18.12 -7.36
N PHE A 48 0.93 17.33 -8.16
CA PHE A 48 -0.09 17.85 -9.06
C PHE A 48 -1.30 18.41 -8.28
N GLU A 49 -1.76 17.73 -7.24
CA GLU A 49 -2.80 18.22 -6.33
C GLU A 49 -2.42 19.58 -5.71
N ALA A 50 -1.19 19.70 -5.22
CA ALA A 50 -0.66 20.97 -4.68
C ALA A 50 -0.71 22.08 -5.75
N ALA A 51 -0.28 21.77 -6.97
CA ALA A 51 -0.28 22.72 -8.08
C ALA A 51 -1.69 23.19 -8.48
N LEU A 52 -2.71 22.33 -8.36
CA LEU A 52 -4.10 22.69 -8.62
C LEU A 52 -4.69 23.60 -7.53
N LYS A 53 -4.29 23.41 -6.27
CA LYS A 53 -4.85 24.10 -5.11
C LYS A 53 -4.14 25.42 -4.77
N SER A 54 -2.88 25.56 -5.18
CA SER A 54 -2.02 26.68 -4.81
C SER A 54 -2.09 27.82 -5.83
N ALA A 55 -2.21 29.06 -5.35
CA ALA A 55 -2.06 30.26 -6.19
C ALA A 55 -0.59 30.62 -6.42
N ASP A 56 0.30 30.33 -5.47
CA ASP A 56 1.76 30.48 -5.60
C ASP A 56 2.48 29.25 -5.02
N LEU A 57 2.64 28.22 -5.86
CA LEU A 57 3.23 26.94 -5.43
C LEU A 57 4.69 27.12 -4.98
N LYS A 58 5.37 28.15 -5.47
CA LYS A 58 6.75 28.42 -5.07
C LYS A 58 6.81 28.87 -3.62
N ALA A 59 5.91 29.76 -3.19
CA ALA A 59 5.80 30.19 -1.80
C ALA A 59 5.26 29.09 -0.88
N GLU A 60 4.32 28.27 -1.38
CA GLU A 60 3.62 27.25 -0.58
C GLU A 60 4.33 25.88 -0.55
N LYS A 61 5.38 25.67 -1.35
CA LYS A 61 6.07 24.38 -1.49
C LYS A 61 6.46 23.74 -0.15
N ALA A 62 7.01 24.53 0.78
CA ALA A 62 7.45 24.02 2.08
C ALA A 62 6.27 23.47 2.89
N ASN A 63 5.17 24.23 2.95
CA ASN A 63 3.95 23.84 3.66
C ASN A 63 3.30 22.61 3.02
N ALA A 64 3.27 22.54 1.67
CA ALA A 64 2.77 21.38 0.96
C ALA A 64 3.58 20.12 1.30
N LEU A 65 4.91 20.22 1.27
CA LEU A 65 5.79 19.10 1.64
C LEU A 65 5.53 18.62 3.07
N GLU A 66 5.46 19.55 4.03
CA GLU A 66 5.18 19.22 5.43
C GLU A 66 3.83 18.50 5.57
N TRP A 67 2.78 19.04 4.94
CA TRP A 67 1.44 18.46 5.02
C TRP A 67 1.38 17.04 4.45
N PHE A 68 1.81 16.85 3.18
CA PHE A 68 1.73 15.53 2.54
C PHE A 68 2.61 14.48 3.23
N THR A 69 3.79 14.87 3.74
CA THR A 69 4.67 13.92 4.42
C THR A 69 4.14 13.53 5.79
N LYS A 70 3.54 14.47 6.53
CA LYS A 70 2.89 14.19 7.80
C LYS A 70 1.72 13.23 7.64
N GLU A 71 0.80 13.49 6.71
CA GLU A 71 -0.35 12.60 6.44
C GLU A 71 0.13 11.18 6.07
N TYR A 72 1.14 11.07 5.20
CA TYR A 72 1.71 9.77 4.85
C TYR A 72 2.35 9.06 6.05
N GLN A 73 3.07 9.80 6.90
CA GLN A 73 3.70 9.24 8.08
C GLN A 73 2.66 8.71 9.08
N GLU A 74 1.58 9.45 9.33
CA GLU A 74 0.50 9.02 10.23
C GLU A 74 -0.16 7.75 9.71
N MET A 75 -0.59 7.73 8.43
CA MET A 75 -1.17 6.53 7.82
C MET A 75 -0.22 5.33 7.84
N LEU A 76 1.06 5.55 7.53
CA LEU A 76 2.06 4.46 7.56
C LEU A 76 2.27 3.93 8.98
N SER A 77 2.31 4.82 9.98
CA SER A 77 2.44 4.44 11.39
C SER A 77 1.28 3.52 11.80
N ASP A 78 0.04 3.95 11.54
CA ASP A 78 -1.15 3.17 11.89
C ASP A 78 -1.15 1.77 11.26
N ASN A 79 -0.72 1.65 10.01
CA ASN A 79 -0.63 0.35 9.32
C ASN A 79 0.52 -0.52 9.84
N LEU A 80 1.64 0.08 10.26
CA LEU A 80 2.73 -0.66 10.89
C LEU A 80 2.33 -1.15 12.28
N ASP A 81 1.63 -0.32 13.06
CA ASP A 81 1.11 -0.69 14.36
C ASP A 81 0.11 -1.85 14.24
N ASP A 82 -0.77 -1.85 13.23
CA ASP A 82 -1.64 -3.00 12.94
C ASP A 82 -0.85 -4.28 12.63
N HIS A 83 0.24 -4.21 11.88
CA HIS A 83 1.11 -5.37 11.63
C HIS A 83 1.89 -5.84 12.86
N ILE A 84 2.20 -4.93 13.78
CA ILE A 84 2.84 -5.24 15.07
C ILE A 84 1.85 -5.97 15.98
N ASP A 85 0.61 -5.47 16.05
CA ASP A 85 -0.46 -6.04 16.87
C ASP A 85 -1.01 -7.35 16.28
N ASN A 86 -1.00 -7.47 14.95
CA ASN A 86 -1.48 -8.61 14.18
C ASN A 86 -0.39 -9.19 13.27
N PRO A 87 0.68 -9.80 13.84
CA PRO A 87 1.75 -10.36 13.04
C PRO A 87 1.24 -11.49 12.12
N PRO A 88 1.84 -11.69 10.93
CA PRO A 88 1.46 -12.77 10.05
C PRO A 88 1.56 -14.11 10.79
N LYS A 89 0.49 -14.92 10.74
CA LYS A 89 0.56 -16.29 11.24
C LYS A 89 1.46 -17.08 10.31
N THR A 90 2.70 -17.32 10.72
CA THR A 90 3.54 -18.33 10.09
C THR A 90 2.90 -19.69 10.36
N GLU A 91 2.33 -20.33 9.34
CA GLU A 91 2.08 -21.77 9.44
C GLU A 91 3.42 -22.44 9.72
N PRO A 92 3.53 -23.33 10.72
CA PRO A 92 4.73 -24.14 10.85
C PRO A 92 4.91 -24.89 9.54
N GLU A 93 6.11 -24.79 8.95
CA GLU A 93 6.49 -25.61 7.80
C GLU A 93 6.02 -27.04 8.04
N ALA A 94 5.17 -27.55 7.15
CA ALA A 94 4.80 -28.95 7.17
C ALA A 94 6.11 -29.75 7.24
N THR A 95 6.33 -30.43 8.37
CA THR A 95 7.44 -31.33 8.57
C THR A 95 7.51 -32.24 7.36
N LYS A 96 8.52 -32.04 6.51
CA LYS A 96 8.90 -33.04 5.50
C LYS A 96 9.46 -34.22 6.28
N ASP A 97 8.57 -35.06 6.79
CA ASP A 97 8.93 -36.41 7.23
C ASP A 97 9.18 -37.25 5.97
N ASP A 98 10.36 -37.04 5.40
CA ASP A 98 11.04 -38.03 4.57
C ASP A 98 11.48 -39.19 5.48
N ALA A 99 10.55 -40.11 5.76
CA ALA A 99 10.87 -41.39 6.40
C ALA A 99 10.26 -42.55 5.60
N VAL A 100 10.99 -42.91 4.52
CA VAL A 100 11.24 -44.26 4.02
C VAL A 100 10.03 -45.20 3.93
N GLN A 101 9.53 -45.41 2.72
CA GLN A 101 8.81 -46.64 2.36
C GLN A 101 9.74 -47.83 2.57
N VAL A 102 9.60 -48.53 3.70
CA VAL A 102 10.21 -49.85 3.88
C VAL A 102 9.37 -50.84 3.06
N PHE A 103 9.85 -51.16 1.86
CA PHE A 103 9.36 -52.32 1.12
C PHE A 103 9.81 -53.58 1.86
N ASN A 104 8.87 -54.30 2.47
CA ASN A 104 9.07 -55.71 2.78
C ASN A 104 8.41 -56.54 1.67
N GLY A 105 9.21 -57.44 1.08
CA GLY A 105 8.79 -58.37 0.03
C GLY A 105 7.97 -59.54 0.53
#